data_AF-A0A916E2D6-F1
#
_entry.id   AF-A0A916E2D6-F1
#
_cell.length_a   1.000
_cell.length_b   1.000
_cell.length_c   1.000
_cell.angle_alpha   90.00
_cell.angle_beta   90.00
_cell.angle_gamma   90.00
#
_symmetry.space_group_name_H-M   'P 1'
#
loop_
_entity.id
_entity.type
_entity.pdbx_description
1 polymer ?
#
loop_
_entity_poly.entity_id
_entity_poly.type
_entity_poly.pdbx_seq_one_letter_code
_entity_poly.pdbx_strand_id
1 'polypeptide(L)'
;MVEILSGKRETPVAGTPIDYLNIYKKCWEDNPDDRPNIQQVLSDLKLINMNTNEMEICENTFENDITHSSNSVDNNSDSSIHYSLQI
;
A
#
# COMPACT_ATOMS: atom_id res chain seq x y z
N MET A 1 -13.76 -16.49 -5.69
CA MET A 1 -13.62 -15.82 -4.37
C MET A 1 -13.18 -16.78 -3.28
N VAL A 2 -13.73 -18.01 -3.20
CA VAL A 2 -13.36 -19.04 -2.19
C VAL A 2 -11.86 -19.34 -2.14
N GLU A 3 -11.18 -19.31 -3.29
CA GLU A 3 -9.75 -19.65 -3.36
C GLU A 3 -8.84 -18.68 -2.60
N ILE A 4 -9.17 -17.38 -2.62
CA ILE A 4 -8.42 -16.35 -1.87
C ILE A 4 -8.63 -16.55 -0.36
N LEU A 5 -9.86 -16.85 0.05
CA LEU A 5 -10.21 -17.18 1.44
C LEU A 5 -9.51 -18.47 1.92
N SER A 6 -9.17 -19.38 0.99
CA SER A 6 -8.37 -20.58 1.28
C SER A 6 -6.85 -20.35 1.23
N GLY A 7 -6.40 -19.10 1.15
CA GLY A 7 -4.97 -18.76 1.14
C GLY A 7 -4.27 -19.02 -0.19
N LYS A 8 -4.98 -19.40 -1.27
CA LYS A 8 -4.34 -19.53 -2.58
C LYS A 8 -3.86 -18.17 -3.07
N ARG A 9 -2.68 -18.14 -3.68
CA ARG A 9 -2.03 -16.99 -4.29
C ARG A 9 -1.52 -17.36 -5.68
N GLU A 10 -1.22 -16.36 -6.51
CA GLU A 10 -0.64 -16.66 -7.81
C GLU A 10 0.72 -17.35 -7.70
N THR A 11 1.05 -18.11 -8.74
CA THR A 11 2.38 -18.70 -8.86
C THR A 11 3.33 -17.61 -9.39
N PRO A 12 4.51 -17.42 -8.77
CA PRO A 12 5.48 -16.45 -9.25
C PRO A 12 5.85 -16.69 -10.71
N VAL A 13 5.99 -15.62 -11.49
CA VAL A 13 6.43 -15.69 -12.87
C VAL A 13 7.93 -15.97 -12.92
N ALA A 14 8.34 -16.88 -13.80
CA ALA A 14 9.76 -17.20 -13.98
C ALA A 14 10.54 -15.97 -14.44
N GLY A 15 11.68 -15.69 -13.79
CA GLY A 15 12.52 -14.53 -14.08
C GLY A 15 12.15 -13.26 -13.31
N THR A 16 11.07 -13.26 -12.52
CA THR A 16 10.78 -12.15 -11.60
C THR A 16 11.91 -12.00 -10.57
N PRO A 17 12.42 -10.77 -10.32
CA PRO A 17 13.43 -10.54 -9.29
C PRO A 17 12.96 -11.02 -7.91
N ILE A 18 13.83 -11.69 -7.18
CA ILE A 18 13.51 -12.26 -5.86
C ILE A 18 13.05 -11.19 -4.87
N ASP A 19 13.63 -9.99 -4.94
CA ASP A 19 13.29 -8.88 -4.05
C ASP A 19 11.87 -8.37 -4.31
N TYR A 20 11.47 -8.27 -5.58
CA TYR A 20 10.09 -7.95 -5.95
C TYR A 20 9.12 -9.01 -5.43
N LEU A 21 9.46 -10.29 -5.60
CA LEU A 21 8.63 -11.39 -5.13
C LEU A 21 8.41 -11.33 -3.61
N ASN A 22 9.45 -10.97 -2.85
CA ASN A 22 9.36 -10.83 -1.40
C ASN A 22 8.43 -9.68 -0.98
N ILE A 23 8.50 -8.53 -1.67
CA ILE A 23 7.62 -7.39 -1.40
C ILE A 23 6.17 -7.76 -1.70
N TYR A 24 5.93 -8.31 -2.89
CA TYR A 24 4.61 -8.75 -3.31
C TYR A 24 3.98 -9.76 -2.32
N LYS A 25 4.76 -10.75 -1.85
CA LYS A 25 4.29 -11.74 -0.86
C LYS A 25 3.88 -11.07 0.45
N LYS A 26 4.72 -10.17 0.98
CA LYS A 26 4.43 -9.41 2.21
C LYS A 26 3.16 -8.56 2.08
N CYS A 27 2.95 -7.93 0.92
CA CYS A 27 1.74 -7.16 0.65
C CYS A 27 0.46 -8.03 0.68
N TRP A 28 0.59 -9.34 0.49
CA TRP A 28 -0.54 -10.26 0.37
C TRP A 28 -0.63 -11.28 1.52
N GLU A 29 -0.03 -10.96 2.67
CA GLU A 29 -0.21 -11.71 3.91
C GLU A 29 -1.70 -11.80 4.30
N ASP A 30 -2.08 -12.96 4.82
CA ASP A 30 -3.46 -13.24 5.23
C ASP A 30 -3.91 -12.29 6.34
N ASN A 31 -3.05 -12.07 7.32
CA ASN A 31 -3.26 -11.12 8.40
C ASN A 31 -3.03 -9.67 7.90
N PRO A 32 -4.03 -8.78 7.97
CA PRO A 32 -3.87 -7.39 7.56
C PRO A 32 -2.78 -6.63 8.31
N ASP A 33 -2.54 -6.96 9.58
CA ASP A 33 -1.55 -6.25 10.42
C ASP A 33 -0.10 -6.58 10.04
N ASP A 34 0.13 -7.70 9.36
CA ASP A 34 1.45 -8.12 8.87
C ASP A 34 1.79 -7.48 7.51
N ARG A 35 0.84 -6.78 6.90
CA ARG A 35 1.05 -6.12 5.61
C ARG A 35 1.85 -4.83 5.80
N PRO A 36 2.85 -4.58 4.93
CA PRO A 36 3.59 -3.32 4.96
C PRO A 36 2.67 -2.16 4.58
N ASN A 37 2.92 -0.99 5.16
CA ASN A 37 2.27 0.23 4.70
C ASN A 37 2.89 0.70 3.37
N ILE A 38 2.20 1.61 2.67
CA ILE A 38 2.63 2.05 1.34
C ILE A 38 4.02 2.71 1.31
N GLN A 39 4.44 3.35 2.41
CA GLN A 39 5.76 3.98 2.51
C GLN A 39 6.87 2.92 2.62
N GLN A 40 6.62 1.82 3.33
CA GLN A 40 7.52 0.67 3.40
C GLN A 40 7.63 0.00 2.03
N VAL A 41 6.49 -0.25 1.36
CA VAL A 41 6.48 -0.82 0.00
C VAL A 41 7.27 0.04 -0.96
N LEU A 42 7.06 1.37 -0.96
CA LEU A 42 7.80 2.29 -1.81
C LEU A 42 9.31 2.28 -1.51
N SER A 43 9.68 2.24 -0.23
CA SER A 43 11.09 2.17 0.19
C SER A 43 11.74 0.88 -0.28
N ASP A 44 11.08 -0.27 -0.09
CA ASP A 44 11.58 -1.57 -0.52
C ASP A 44 11.69 -1.66 -2.05
N LEU A 45 10.72 -1.13 -2.79
CA LEU A 45 10.74 -1.10 -4.26
C LEU A 45 11.92 -0.28 -4.81
N LYS A 46 12.25 0.87 -4.19
CA LYS A 46 13.40 1.70 -4.56
C LYS A 46 14.75 0.99 -4.38
N LEU A 47 14.80 0.00 -3.49
CA LEU A 47 16.02 -0.78 -3.22
C LEU A 47 16.18 -1.97 -4.16
N ILE A 48 15.14 -2.35 -4.91
CA ILE A 48 15.26 -3.40 -5.90
C ILE A 48 16.19 -2.91 -7.00
N ASN A 49 17.33 -3.59 -7.15
CA ASN A 49 18.18 -3.43 -8.31
C ASN A 49 17.50 -4.08 -9.53
N MET A 50 16.60 -3.34 -10.17
CA MET A 50 16.08 -3.71 -11.47
C MET A 50 17.24 -3.56 -12.45
N ASN A 51 17.70 -4.67 -13.05
CA ASN A 51 18.74 -4.65 -14.10
C ASN A 51 18.19 -4.04 -15.41
N THR A 52 17.50 -2.91 -15.32
CA THR A 52 16.94 -2.12 -16.40
C THR A 52 17.76 -0.86 -16.50
N ASN A 53 18.50 -0.70 -17.60
CA ASN A 53 19.41 0.42 -17.83
C ASN A 53 18.72 1.80 -17.92
N GLU A 54 17.41 1.91 -17.78
CA GLU A 54 16.70 3.19 -17.79
C GLU A 54 15.50 3.09 -16.85
N MET A 55 15.58 3.71 -15.68
CA MET A 55 14.40 4.07 -14.89
C MET A 55 14.43 5.58 -14.71
N GLU A 56 13.60 6.28 -15.48
CA GLU A 56 13.29 7.67 -15.25
C GLU A 56 12.43 7.72 -13.98
N ILE A 57 12.98 8.30 -12.91
CA ILE A 57 12.24 8.49 -11.66
C ILE A 57 11.16 9.54 -11.94
N CYS A 58 9.89 9.14 -11.99
CA CYS A 58 8.81 10.11 -11.86
C CYS A 58 8.73 10.51 -10.37
N GLU A 59 9.44 11.58 -10.01
CA GLU A 59 9.29 12.24 -8.72
C GLU A 59 7.91 12.90 -8.67
N ASN A 60 6.88 12.12 -8.30
CA ASN A 60 5.68 12.72 -7.75
C ASN A 60 6.03 13.11 -6.31
N THR A 61 6.44 14.37 -6.12
CA THR A 61 6.41 15.02 -4.82
C THR A 61 4.98 14.88 -4.30
N PHE A 62 4.78 13.99 -3.32
CA PHE A 62 3.64 14.13 -2.41
C PHE A 62 3.89 15.41 -1.65
N GLU A 63 3.46 16.54 -2.21
CA GLU A 63 3.23 17.74 -1.44
C GLU A 63 2.26 17.33 -0.34
N ASN A 64 2.77 17.36 0.89
CA ASN A 64 1.97 17.27 2.09
C ASN A 64 1.00 18.46 2.09
N ASP A 65 -0.17 18.32 1.47
CA ASP A 65 -1.27 19.23 1.73
C ASP A 65 -1.95 18.82 3.05
N ILE A 66 -1.19 18.94 4.14
CA ILE A 66 -1.76 19.21 5.46
C ILE A 66 -1.74 20.73 5.59
N THR A 67 -2.58 21.41 4.79
CA THR A 67 -2.97 22.77 5.13
C THR A 67 -3.86 22.71 6.36
N HIS A 68 -3.20 22.87 7.50
CA HIS A 68 -3.78 23.30 8.76
C HIS A 68 -4.61 24.58 8.49
N SER A 69 -5.91 24.45 8.29
CA SER A 69 -6.83 25.58 8.44
C SER A 69 -8.16 25.09 9.00
N SER A 70 -8.25 25.13 10.33
CA SER A 70 -9.43 25.60 11.05
C SER A 70 -9.06 25.76 12.52
N ASN A 71 -8.44 26.90 12.86
CA ASN A 71 -8.69 27.49 14.16
C ASN A 71 -10.04 28.21 14.07
N SER A 72 -11.12 27.49 14.36
CA SER A 72 -12.33 28.06 14.92
C SER A 72 -13.03 26.97 15.71
N VAL A 73 -12.92 27.09 17.03
CA VAL A 73 -13.79 26.45 18.00
C VAL A 73 -15.22 26.81 17.63
N ASP A 74 -16.06 25.83 17.32
CA ASP A 74 -17.49 25.90 17.59
C ASP A 74 -18.09 24.50 17.78
N ASN A 75 -19.05 24.44 18.70
CA ASN A 75 -19.46 23.28 19.47
C ASN A 75 -20.56 22.44 18.79
N ASN A 76 -20.53 21.13 19.06
CA ASN A 76 -21.62 20.15 18.94
C ASN A 76 -22.26 19.94 17.57
N SER A 77 -21.96 18.78 16.96
CA SER A 77 -22.97 17.80 16.51
C SER A 77 -22.27 16.47 16.25
N ASP A 78 -22.60 15.47 17.04
CA ASP A 78 -22.25 14.07 16.79
C ASP A 78 -22.78 13.65 15.41
N SER A 79 -21.90 13.17 14.55
CA SER A 79 -22.27 12.47 13.32
C SER A 79 -21.24 11.37 13.10
N SER A 80 -21.50 10.27 13.79
CA SER A 80 -20.94 8.95 13.56
C SER A 80 -20.80 8.67 12.06
N ILE A 81 -19.58 8.70 11.53
CA ILE A 81 -19.29 8.27 10.16
C ILE A 81 -19.29 6.74 10.17
N HIS A 82 -20.46 6.16 9.93
CA HIS A 82 -20.63 4.73 9.74
C HIS A 82 -20.19 4.37 8.31
N TYR A 83 -18.99 3.79 8.17
CA TYR A 83 -18.62 3.14 6.92
C TYR A 83 -19.44 1.85 6.76
N SER A 84 -20.55 1.93 6.02
CA SER A 84 -21.26 0.75 5.58
C SER A 84 -20.46 0.06 4.48
N LEU A 85 -19.79 -1.05 4.80
CA LEU A 85 -19.39 -2.04 3.81
C LEU A 85 -20.66 -2.79 3.39
N GLN A 86 -21.14 -2.55 2.17
CA GLN A 86 -22.17 -3.41 1.57
C GLN A 86 -21.55 -4.77 1.28
N ILE A 87 -22.04 -5.80 1.97
CA ILE A 87 -22.12 -7.17 1.46
C ILE A 87 -23.60 -7.44 1.18
#